data_AF-A0A521WX24-F1
#
_entry.id   AF-A0A521WX24-F1
#
_cell.length_a   1.000
_cell.length_b   1.000
_cell.length_c   1.000
_cell.angle_alpha   90.00
_cell.angle_beta   90.00
_cell.angle_gamma   90.00
#
_symmetry.space_group_name_H-M   'P 1'
#
loop_
_entity.id
_entity.type
_entity.pdbx_description
1 polymer ?
#
loop_
_entity_poly.entity_id
_entity_poly.type
_entity_poly.pdbx_seq_one_letter_code
_entity_poly.pdbx_strand_id
1 'polypeptide(L)'
;MPVRAGRRRQRRDGGPRLHAAPHGHQDRPRSRGAGRRRALDRGRRRPPAPRPRQGRRRGPAEGRLVIDKTFATPDDALHDVFDGATIMFGGFVSAGTPSNLILALQRRGTKRITGIANNIGLGDLLDVLCEQRQLKKFIATFAIRASGARASRFEEQYRAGEVELELVPQGTFVERIRAGGAGIGGFLTRTGLG
;
A
#
# COMPACT_ATOMS: atom_id res chain seq x y z
N MET A 1 35.18 -52.30 4.68
CA MET A 1 34.67 -52.88 3.41
C MET A 1 33.72 -51.86 2.76
N PRO A 2 34.11 -51.16 1.67
CA PRO A 2 33.24 -50.17 1.04
C PRO A 2 32.47 -50.78 -0.16
N VAL A 3 31.21 -50.42 -0.32
CA VAL A 3 30.42 -50.74 -1.53
C VAL A 3 30.09 -49.43 -2.27
N ARG A 4 30.65 -49.31 -3.49
CA ARG A 4 30.27 -48.32 -4.50
C ARG A 4 29.06 -48.85 -5.29
N ALA A 5 28.11 -47.98 -5.62
CA ALA A 5 27.24 -48.14 -6.79
C ALA A 5 26.91 -46.76 -7.37
N GLY A 6 27.02 -46.62 -8.68
CA GLY A 6 26.89 -45.35 -9.39
C GLY A 6 25.77 -45.31 -10.43
N ARG A 7 25.64 -44.10 -10.99
CA ARG A 7 25.01 -43.69 -12.26
C ARG A 7 23.47 -43.68 -12.32
N ARG A 8 22.90 -42.52 -12.69
CA ARG A 8 22.51 -42.22 -14.10
C ARG A 8 22.06 -40.75 -14.25
N ARG A 9 22.54 -40.10 -15.31
CA ARG A 9 22.14 -38.76 -15.79
C ARG A 9 20.88 -38.88 -16.65
N GLN A 10 19.88 -38.02 -16.44
CA GLN A 10 18.74 -37.83 -17.35
C GLN A 10 18.97 -36.61 -18.25
N ARG A 11 18.67 -36.78 -19.53
CA ARG A 11 18.73 -35.79 -20.62
C ARG A 11 17.51 -34.86 -20.54
N ARG A 12 17.68 -33.58 -20.91
CA ARG A 12 16.59 -32.60 -21.10
C ARG A 12 16.49 -32.29 -22.59
N ASP A 13 15.32 -32.51 -23.17
CA ASP A 13 14.97 -32.07 -24.52
C ASP A 13 14.18 -30.76 -24.48
N GLY A 14 14.46 -29.89 -25.44
CA GLY A 14 13.98 -28.50 -25.53
C GLY A 14 12.66 -28.32 -26.27
N GLY A 15 11.95 -27.25 -25.93
CA GLY A 15 10.78 -26.75 -26.66
C GLY A 15 11.09 -25.51 -27.51
N PRO A 16 10.36 -25.25 -28.61
CA PRO A 16 10.64 -24.13 -29.51
C PRO A 16 9.91 -22.83 -29.12
N ARG A 17 10.56 -21.70 -29.47
CA ARG A 17 10.16 -20.30 -29.21
C ARG A 17 9.21 -19.77 -30.29
N LEU A 18 8.25 -18.92 -29.89
CA LEU A 18 7.35 -18.18 -30.79
C LEU A 18 7.92 -16.81 -31.16
N HIS A 19 7.89 -16.46 -32.46
CA HIS A 19 8.23 -15.14 -33.00
C HIS A 19 6.97 -14.29 -33.20
N ALA A 20 7.04 -12.99 -32.85
CA ALA A 20 6.01 -11.98 -33.10
C ALA A 20 6.40 -11.08 -34.29
N ALA A 21 5.41 -10.63 -35.06
CA ALA A 21 5.56 -9.68 -36.17
C ALA A 21 4.90 -8.32 -35.84
N PRO A 22 5.44 -7.16 -36.28
CA PRO A 22 4.81 -5.85 -36.07
C PRO A 22 4.45 -5.08 -37.36
N HIS A 23 3.88 -3.87 -37.15
CA HIS A 23 3.64 -2.73 -38.08
C HIS A 23 2.19 -2.61 -38.62
N GLY A 24 1.57 -1.43 -38.76
CA GLY A 24 2.02 -0.04 -38.59
C GLY A 24 0.86 0.95 -38.78
N HIS A 25 1.06 2.22 -38.39
CA HIS A 25 0.12 3.33 -38.55
C HIS A 25 0.53 4.23 -39.73
N GLN A 26 -0.43 4.62 -40.59
CA GLN A 26 -0.24 5.60 -41.66
C GLN A 26 -1.16 6.82 -41.43
N ASP A 27 -0.54 8.01 -41.43
CA ASP A 27 -1.18 9.32 -41.39
C ASP A 27 -1.67 9.78 -42.78
N ARG A 28 -2.75 10.58 -42.82
CA ARG A 28 -3.27 11.25 -44.04
C ARG A 28 -3.13 12.78 -43.97
N PRO A 29 -2.87 13.47 -45.10
CA PRO A 29 -2.57 14.91 -45.12
C PRO A 29 -3.79 15.81 -45.39
N ARG A 30 -3.65 17.08 -44.97
CA ARG A 30 -4.59 18.20 -45.13
C ARG A 30 -4.48 18.86 -46.52
N SER A 31 -5.61 19.24 -47.11
CA SER A 31 -5.71 20.01 -48.36
C SER A 31 -6.07 21.49 -48.11
N ARG A 32 -5.46 22.36 -48.93
CA ARG A 32 -5.66 23.82 -49.03
C ARG A 32 -6.64 24.16 -50.15
N GLY A 33 -7.31 25.31 -50.05
CA GLY A 33 -7.95 26.04 -51.17
C GLY A 33 -8.53 27.37 -50.68
N ALA A 34 -7.95 28.52 -51.04
CA ALA A 34 -8.31 29.39 -52.18
C ALA A 34 -9.81 29.78 -52.13
N GLY A 35 -10.26 31.02 -51.95
CA GLY A 35 -9.78 32.33 -52.37
C GLY A 35 -10.94 33.00 -53.13
N ARG A 36 -11.38 34.22 -52.78
CA ARG A 36 -12.24 35.08 -53.64
C ARG A 36 -12.39 36.51 -53.10
N ARG A 37 -11.80 37.43 -53.88
CA ARG A 37 -12.25 38.76 -54.37
C ARG A 37 -12.90 39.75 -53.40
N ARG A 38 -12.22 40.90 -53.28
CA ARG A 38 -12.65 42.16 -52.65
C ARG A 38 -13.69 42.88 -53.52
N ALA A 39 -14.77 43.34 -52.89
CA ALA A 39 -15.63 44.40 -53.39
C ALA A 39 -15.59 45.57 -52.39
N LEU A 40 -15.40 46.77 -52.92
CA LEU A 40 -15.34 48.03 -52.19
C LEU A 40 -16.77 48.47 -51.86
N ASP A 41 -17.11 48.55 -50.57
CA ASP A 41 -18.33 49.22 -50.11
C ASP A 41 -17.95 50.46 -49.29
N ARG A 42 -18.28 51.62 -49.84
CA ARG A 42 -18.04 52.95 -49.26
C ARG A 42 -19.29 53.35 -48.47
N GLY A 43 -19.10 53.70 -47.20
CA GLY A 43 -19.99 54.65 -46.54
C GLY A 43 -21.11 54.07 -45.67
N ARG A 44 -20.75 53.41 -44.56
CA ARG A 44 -21.58 53.38 -43.34
C ARG A 44 -20.66 53.56 -42.12
N ARG A 45 -20.84 54.64 -41.36
CA ARG A 45 -20.12 54.87 -40.10
C ARG A 45 -20.54 53.78 -39.11
N ARG A 46 -19.58 52.92 -38.70
CA ARG A 46 -19.78 51.89 -37.67
C ARG A 46 -20.05 52.56 -36.31
N PRO A 47 -21.00 52.06 -35.50
CA PRO A 47 -21.13 52.49 -34.11
C PRO A 47 -19.85 52.12 -33.32
N PRO A 48 -19.50 52.89 -32.28
CA PRO A 48 -18.30 52.61 -31.48
C PRO A 48 -18.38 51.23 -30.85
N ALA A 49 -17.26 50.50 -30.85
CA ALA A 49 -17.14 49.19 -30.24
C ALA A 49 -17.52 49.23 -28.75
N PRO A 50 -18.23 48.23 -28.21
CA PRO A 50 -18.49 48.15 -26.78
C PRO A 50 -17.15 48.09 -26.03
N ARG A 51 -17.00 48.94 -25.01
CA ARG A 51 -15.80 48.97 -24.16
C ARG A 51 -15.54 47.54 -23.64
N PRO A 52 -14.28 47.07 -23.64
CA PRO A 52 -13.97 45.77 -23.07
C PRO A 52 -14.47 45.79 -21.63
N ARG A 53 -15.40 44.88 -21.30
CA ARG A 53 -15.77 44.64 -19.90
C ARG A 53 -14.46 44.34 -19.19
N GLN A 54 -13.99 45.25 -18.35
CA GLN A 54 -12.92 44.95 -17.42
C GLN A 54 -13.42 43.74 -16.64
N GLY A 55 -12.90 42.56 -16.99
CA GLY A 55 -13.15 41.36 -16.23
C GLY A 55 -12.74 41.73 -14.82
N ARG A 56 -13.70 41.74 -13.89
CA ARG A 56 -13.37 41.70 -12.47
C ARG A 56 -12.40 40.54 -12.35
N ARG A 57 -11.11 40.85 -12.17
CA ARG A 57 -10.13 39.86 -11.79
C ARG A 57 -10.73 39.26 -10.52
N ARG A 58 -11.21 38.01 -10.62
CA ARG A 58 -11.53 37.26 -9.41
C ARG A 58 -10.25 37.34 -8.60
N GLY A 59 -10.31 38.02 -7.45
CA GLY A 59 -9.24 37.93 -6.47
C GLY A 59 -8.98 36.45 -6.16
N PRO A 60 -7.82 36.10 -5.57
CA PRO A 60 -7.58 34.73 -5.16
C PRO A 60 -8.81 34.27 -4.37
N ALA A 61 -9.44 33.19 -4.84
CA ALA A 61 -10.59 32.64 -4.17
C ALA A 61 -10.18 32.43 -2.70
N GLU A 62 -10.85 33.11 -1.78
CA GLU A 62 -10.65 32.92 -0.34
C GLU A 62 -10.60 31.42 -0.09
N GLY A 63 -9.49 31.00 0.53
CA GLY A 63 -9.03 29.63 0.55
C GLY A 63 -10.14 28.69 0.91
N ARG A 64 -10.40 27.72 0.02
CA ARG A 64 -11.08 26.49 0.40
C ARG A 64 -10.39 26.01 1.68
N LEU A 65 -11.11 25.94 2.79
CA LEU A 65 -10.63 25.35 4.04
C LEU A 65 -10.33 23.87 3.73
N VAL A 66 -9.12 23.61 3.25
CA VAL A 66 -8.60 22.27 3.08
C VAL A 66 -8.07 21.89 4.45
N ILE A 67 -8.67 20.87 5.05
CA ILE A 67 -8.16 20.29 6.28
C ILE A 67 -6.78 19.71 5.96
N ASP A 68 -5.74 20.31 6.53
CA ASP A 68 -4.38 19.78 6.46
C ASP A 68 -4.20 18.71 7.55
N LYS A 69 -3.75 17.53 7.12
CA LYS A 69 -3.47 16.36 7.98
C LYS A 69 -2.02 15.90 7.84
N THR A 70 -1.15 16.74 7.29
CA THR A 70 0.28 16.48 7.26
C THR A 70 0.89 16.73 8.65
N PHE A 71 1.85 15.91 9.02
CA PHE A 71 2.59 16.03 10.28
C PHE A 71 4.08 16.17 9.97
N ALA A 72 4.78 17.00 10.75
CA ALA A 72 6.21 17.24 10.56
C ALA A 72 7.05 16.01 10.89
N THR A 73 6.63 15.22 11.88
CA THR A 73 7.33 13.99 12.30
C THR A 73 6.36 12.81 12.48
N PRO A 74 6.87 11.56 12.42
CA PRO A 74 6.09 10.38 12.77
C PRO A 74 5.59 10.40 14.23
N ASP A 75 6.38 10.96 15.15
CA ASP A 75 6.03 11.07 16.57
C ASP A 75 4.80 11.99 16.76
N ASP A 76 4.74 13.13 16.04
CA ASP A 76 3.56 14.01 16.06
C ASP A 76 2.31 13.32 15.50
N ALA A 77 2.47 12.49 14.47
CA ALA A 77 1.37 11.73 13.87
C ALA A 77 0.77 10.67 14.80
N LEU A 78 1.48 10.29 15.87
CA LEU A 78 1.06 9.26 16.83
C LEU A 78 0.63 9.85 18.20
N HIS A 79 0.43 11.16 18.29
CA HIS A 79 0.19 11.87 19.55
C HIS A 79 -1.01 11.32 20.35
N ASP A 80 -2.06 10.87 19.67
CA ASP A 80 -3.32 10.39 20.22
C ASP A 80 -3.39 8.87 20.43
N VAL A 81 -2.33 8.13 20.09
CA VAL A 81 -2.26 6.68 20.36
C VAL A 81 -2.17 6.44 21.86
N PHE A 82 -2.97 5.53 22.41
CA PHE A 82 -3.03 5.27 23.85
C PHE A 82 -2.72 3.81 24.18
N ASP A 83 -2.38 3.54 25.45
CA ASP A 83 -2.14 2.17 25.93
C ASP A 83 -3.39 1.31 25.78
N GLY A 84 -3.23 0.09 25.26
CA GLY A 84 -4.38 -0.77 24.96
C GLY A 84 -5.01 -0.56 23.59
N ALA A 85 -4.47 0.35 22.77
CA ALA A 85 -4.95 0.55 21.40
C ALA A 85 -4.82 -0.73 20.55
N THR A 86 -5.77 -0.89 19.62
CA THR A 86 -5.70 -1.89 18.56
C THR A 86 -5.19 -1.21 17.30
N ILE A 87 -4.03 -1.66 16.80
CA ILE A 87 -3.31 -1.00 15.71
C ILE A 87 -3.08 -2.01 14.59
N MET A 88 -3.47 -1.64 13.38
CA MET A 88 -3.19 -2.42 12.17
C MET A 88 -1.96 -1.87 11.45
N PHE A 89 -0.99 -2.74 11.20
CA PHE A 89 0.23 -2.45 10.46
C PHE A 89 0.12 -3.04 9.06
N GLY A 90 0.23 -2.17 8.06
CA GLY A 90 0.28 -2.60 6.65
C GLY A 90 1.59 -3.29 6.31
N GLY A 91 1.60 -3.98 5.18
CA GLY A 91 2.78 -4.59 4.58
C GLY A 91 2.75 -6.11 4.50
N PHE A 92 3.74 -6.66 3.79
CA PHE A 92 4.01 -8.09 3.68
C PHE A 92 5.51 -8.30 3.83
N VAL A 93 5.92 -8.87 4.97
CA VAL A 93 7.32 -8.91 5.41
C VAL A 93 7.91 -7.48 5.45
N SER A 94 8.74 -7.10 4.46
CA SER A 94 9.33 -5.76 4.39
C SER A 94 8.61 -4.82 3.42
N ALA A 95 7.83 -5.36 2.49
CA ALA A 95 7.20 -4.56 1.44
C ALA A 95 5.97 -3.83 1.99
N GLY A 96 5.97 -2.49 1.92
CA GLY A 96 4.84 -1.66 2.38
C GLY A 96 4.75 -1.49 3.90
N THR A 97 5.74 -1.96 4.65
CA THR A 97 5.80 -1.84 6.12
C THR A 97 6.01 -0.37 6.52
N PRO A 98 5.21 0.20 7.44
CA PRO A 98 5.30 1.61 7.83
C PRO A 98 6.46 1.86 8.82
N SER A 99 7.70 1.65 8.37
CA SER A 99 8.87 1.57 9.24
C SER A 99 9.09 2.76 10.17
N ASN A 100 8.91 3.98 9.65
CA ASN A 100 9.08 5.19 10.45
C ASN A 100 8.07 5.30 11.60
N LEU A 101 6.81 4.90 11.35
CA LEU A 101 5.76 4.91 12.38
C LEU A 101 5.97 3.79 13.39
N ILE A 102 6.44 2.60 12.98
CA ILE A 102 6.76 1.51 13.90
C ILE A 102 7.88 1.92 14.86
N LEU A 103 8.96 2.52 14.34
CA LEU A 103 10.07 2.99 15.17
C LEU A 103 9.64 4.14 16.11
N ALA A 104 8.77 5.05 15.66
CA ALA A 104 8.21 6.10 16.52
C ALA A 104 7.31 5.52 17.61
N LEU A 105 6.45 4.57 17.27
CA LEU A 105 5.62 3.85 18.24
C LEU A 105 6.45 3.07 19.25
N GLN A 106 7.58 2.49 18.83
CA GLN A 106 8.53 1.83 19.71
C GLN A 106 9.12 2.82 20.70
N ARG A 107 9.70 3.94 20.22
CA ARG A 107 10.27 5.00 21.07
C ARG A 107 9.26 5.58 22.06
N ARG A 108 8.02 5.78 21.63
CA ARG A 108 6.93 6.29 22.47
C ARG A 108 6.63 5.36 23.65
N GLY A 109 6.90 4.06 23.51
CA GLY A 109 6.75 3.09 24.59
C GLY A 109 5.31 2.76 24.95
N THR A 110 4.32 3.10 24.11
CA THR A 110 2.91 2.73 24.29
C THR A 110 2.77 1.23 24.58
N LYS A 111 2.04 0.86 25.63
CA LYS A 111 1.94 -0.52 26.12
C LYS A 111 0.60 -1.17 25.81
N ARG A 112 0.56 -2.48 26.00
CA ARG A 112 -0.64 -3.33 25.91
C ARG A 112 -1.34 -3.29 24.54
N ILE A 113 -0.57 -3.04 23.48
CA ILE A 113 -1.08 -2.91 22.11
C ILE A 113 -1.64 -4.25 21.63
N THR A 114 -2.79 -4.21 20.96
CA THR A 114 -3.25 -5.32 20.10
C THR A 114 -2.78 -5.05 18.67
N GLY A 115 -1.76 -5.77 18.23
CA GLY A 115 -1.22 -5.62 16.88
C GLY A 115 -1.97 -6.48 15.87
N ILE A 116 -2.21 -5.93 14.67
CA ILE A 116 -2.81 -6.64 13.54
C ILE A 116 -1.87 -6.47 12.35
N ALA A 117 -1.27 -7.55 11.85
CA ALA A 117 -0.40 -7.49 10.67
C ALA A 117 -0.37 -8.84 9.98
N ASN A 118 0.03 -8.88 8.70
CA ASN A 118 0.17 -10.18 8.03
C ASN A 118 1.25 -11.04 8.69
N ASN A 119 2.37 -10.42 9.07
CA ASN A 119 3.55 -11.08 9.60
C ASN A 119 4.00 -10.47 10.93
N ILE A 120 4.76 -11.26 11.69
CA ILE A 120 5.51 -10.86 12.89
C ILE A 120 6.62 -11.88 13.13
N GLY A 121 7.71 -11.47 13.77
CA GLY A 121 8.79 -12.36 14.19
C GLY A 121 10.10 -12.10 13.44
N LEU A 122 10.90 -13.15 13.24
CA LEU A 122 12.30 -12.98 12.83
C LEU A 122 12.41 -12.29 11.46
N GLY A 123 13.12 -11.16 11.41
CA GLY A 123 13.32 -10.38 10.18
C GLY A 123 12.19 -9.41 9.84
N ASP A 124 11.11 -9.40 10.64
CA ASP A 124 10.06 -8.38 10.57
C ASP A 124 10.43 -7.22 11.51
N LEU A 125 10.25 -5.98 11.04
CA LEU A 125 10.50 -4.80 11.85
C LEU A 125 9.57 -4.72 13.07
N LEU A 126 8.38 -5.31 13.01
CA LEU A 126 7.45 -5.29 14.12
C LEU A 126 7.98 -6.00 15.38
N ASP A 127 8.99 -6.86 15.25
CA ASP A 127 9.64 -7.52 16.40
C ASP A 127 10.32 -6.52 17.35
N VAL A 128 10.63 -5.29 16.90
CA VAL A 128 11.18 -4.22 17.77
C VAL A 128 10.23 -3.79 18.88
N LEU A 129 8.92 -3.97 18.69
CA LEU A 129 7.91 -3.66 19.72
C LEU A 129 7.96 -4.67 20.88
N CYS A 130 8.48 -5.88 20.62
CA CYS A 130 8.71 -6.89 21.63
C CYS A 130 9.87 -6.49 22.56
N GLU A 131 10.90 -5.79 22.06
CA GLU A 131 12.05 -5.37 22.88
C GLU A 131 11.63 -4.55 24.10
N GLN A 132 10.58 -3.73 23.96
CA GLN A 132 10.01 -2.93 25.03
C GLN A 132 8.73 -3.53 25.64
N ARG A 133 8.39 -4.79 25.33
CA ARG A 133 7.18 -5.47 25.85
C ARG A 133 5.89 -4.65 25.60
N GLN A 134 5.74 -4.08 24.41
CA GLN A 134 4.63 -3.20 24.07
C GLN A 134 3.36 -3.94 23.65
N LEU A 135 3.47 -5.21 23.27
CA LEU A 135 2.37 -6.02 22.74
C LEU A 135 1.68 -6.79 23.87
N LYS A 136 0.33 -6.76 23.87
CA LYS A 136 -0.51 -7.65 24.68
C LYS A 136 -1.00 -8.84 23.85
N LYS A 137 -1.43 -8.56 22.62
CA LYS A 137 -1.98 -9.55 21.69
C LYS A 137 -1.51 -9.23 20.28
N PHE A 138 -1.36 -10.25 19.46
CA PHE A 138 -1.05 -10.11 18.06
C PHE A 138 -1.97 -10.99 17.20
N ILE A 139 -2.56 -10.40 16.16
CA ILE A 139 -3.41 -11.09 15.19
C ILE A 139 -2.62 -11.14 13.88
N ALA A 140 -2.27 -12.34 13.43
CA ALA A 140 -1.43 -12.54 12.26
C ALA A 140 -1.85 -13.72 11.40
N THR A 141 -1.34 -13.75 10.17
CA THR A 141 -1.55 -14.89 9.25
C THR A 141 -0.36 -15.84 9.28
N PHE A 142 0.83 -15.29 9.53
CA PHE A 142 2.05 -16.04 9.62
C PHE A 142 3.02 -15.42 10.63
N ALA A 143 3.17 -16.07 11.77
CA ALA A 143 4.23 -15.76 12.72
C ALA A 143 5.54 -16.40 12.22
N ILE A 144 6.47 -15.58 11.72
CA ILE A 144 7.77 -16.01 11.21
C ILE A 144 8.57 -16.54 12.39
N ARG A 145 8.60 -17.86 12.52
CA ARG A 145 9.45 -18.56 13.49
C ARG A 145 10.91 -18.47 13.07
N ALA A 146 11.74 -18.50 14.09
CA ALA A 146 13.12 -18.86 13.97
C ALA A 146 13.34 -20.17 13.22
N SER A 147 14.28 -20.20 12.28
CA SER A 147 14.88 -21.46 11.86
C SER A 147 15.96 -21.87 12.86
N GLY A 148 15.90 -23.10 13.37
CA GLY A 148 16.98 -23.80 14.08
C GLY A 148 17.55 -23.11 15.33
N ALA A 149 18.38 -22.09 15.15
CA ALA A 149 19.31 -21.56 16.14
C ALA A 149 18.94 -20.21 16.79
N ARG A 150 17.90 -19.48 16.32
CA ARG A 150 17.64 -18.12 16.84
C ARG A 150 16.16 -17.74 16.90
N ALA A 151 15.54 -17.86 18.08
CA ALA A 151 14.19 -17.36 18.38
C ALA A 151 14.04 -15.86 18.06
N SER A 152 12.87 -15.45 17.55
CA SER A 152 12.48 -14.02 17.55
C SER A 152 12.04 -13.61 18.95
N ARG A 153 12.07 -12.30 19.26
CA ARG A 153 11.59 -11.81 20.56
C ARG A 153 10.10 -12.11 20.74
N PHE A 154 9.33 -11.99 19.68
CA PHE A 154 7.92 -12.38 19.68
C PHE A 154 7.73 -13.86 20.03
N GLU A 155 8.51 -14.77 19.44
CA GLU A 155 8.41 -16.21 19.72
C GLU A 155 8.77 -16.53 21.18
N GLU A 156 9.79 -15.87 21.73
CA GLU A 156 10.16 -15.99 23.15
C GLU A 156 9.00 -15.55 24.07
N GLN A 157 8.43 -14.37 23.82
CA GLN A 157 7.34 -13.83 24.64
C GLN A 157 6.05 -14.64 24.51
N TYR A 158 5.73 -15.12 23.31
CA TYR A 158 4.56 -15.96 23.08
C TYR A 158 4.69 -17.28 23.85
N ARG A 159 5.85 -17.93 23.80
CA ARG A 159 6.11 -19.17 24.55
C ARG A 159 6.11 -18.96 26.06
N ALA A 160 6.51 -17.78 26.52
CA ALA A 160 6.45 -17.40 27.92
C ALA A 160 5.02 -17.00 28.39
N GLY A 161 4.05 -16.93 27.48
CA GLY A 161 2.69 -16.49 27.79
C GLY A 161 2.56 -14.98 28.03
N GLU A 162 3.56 -14.19 27.62
CA GLU A 162 3.60 -12.74 27.83
C GLU A 162 2.84 -11.97 26.74
N VAL A 163 2.65 -12.57 25.56
CA VAL A 163 1.87 -12.02 24.44
C VAL A 163 0.94 -13.10 23.89
N GLU A 164 -0.32 -12.74 23.66
CA GLU A 164 -1.30 -13.62 23.02
C GLU A 164 -1.10 -13.63 21.49
N LEU A 165 -1.32 -14.76 20.84
CA LEU A 165 -1.30 -14.88 19.37
C LEU A 165 -2.61 -15.48 18.87
N GLU A 166 -3.27 -14.77 17.95
CA GLU A 166 -4.40 -15.26 17.15
C GLU A 166 -3.92 -15.47 15.70
N LEU A 167 -3.83 -16.72 15.27
CA LEU A 167 -3.52 -17.05 13.88
C LEU A 167 -4.79 -17.15 13.05
N VAL A 168 -4.80 -16.43 11.92
CA VAL A 168 -5.96 -16.33 11.03
C VAL A 168 -5.51 -16.67 9.61
N PRO A 169 -6.21 -17.56 8.88
CA PRO A 169 -5.87 -17.83 7.49
C PRO A 169 -5.84 -16.54 6.66
N GLN A 170 -4.81 -16.36 5.82
CA GLN A 170 -4.53 -15.06 5.17
C GLN A 170 -5.71 -14.50 4.37
N GLY A 171 -6.43 -15.34 3.63
CA GLY A 171 -7.64 -14.91 2.90
C GLY A 171 -8.74 -14.42 3.84
N THR A 172 -8.98 -15.15 4.94
CA THR A 172 -9.95 -14.77 5.97
C THR A 172 -9.54 -13.50 6.72
N PHE A 173 -8.24 -13.32 6.98
CA PHE A 173 -7.69 -12.11 7.58
C PHE A 173 -7.98 -10.87 6.75
N VAL A 174 -7.68 -10.91 5.45
CA VAL A 174 -7.94 -9.77 4.55
C VAL A 174 -9.44 -9.52 4.42
N GLU A 175 -10.26 -10.57 4.33
CA GLU A 175 -11.71 -10.42 4.21
C GLU A 175 -12.36 -9.86 5.49
N ARG A 176 -11.83 -10.18 6.68
CA ARG A 176 -12.22 -9.53 7.95
C ARG A 176 -11.95 -8.03 7.93
N ILE A 177 -10.77 -7.63 7.46
CA ILE A 177 -10.39 -6.20 7.34
C ILE A 177 -11.31 -5.50 6.34
N ARG A 178 -11.53 -6.09 5.17
CA ARG A 178 -12.40 -5.55 4.13
C ARG A 178 -13.85 -5.41 4.62
N ALA A 179 -14.39 -6.44 5.28
CA ALA A 179 -15.72 -6.44 5.85
C ALA A 179 -15.90 -5.33 6.89
N GLY A 180 -14.93 -5.17 7.81
CA GLY A 180 -14.93 -4.09 8.81
C GLY A 180 -14.95 -2.70 8.17
N GLY A 181 -14.12 -2.45 7.17
CA GLY A 181 -14.10 -1.18 6.44
C GLY A 181 -15.36 -0.90 5.61
N ALA A 182 -16.10 -1.95 5.22
CA ALA A 182 -17.34 -1.86 4.46
C ALA A 182 -18.62 -1.88 5.33
N GLY A 183 -18.50 -1.98 6.65
CA GLY A 183 -19.65 -2.07 7.56
C GLY A 183 -20.40 -3.41 7.51
N ILE A 184 -19.72 -4.50 7.12
CA ILE A 184 -20.28 -5.86 7.06
C ILE A 184 -19.98 -6.57 8.39
N GLY A 185 -21.02 -6.95 9.14
CA GLY A 185 -20.87 -7.56 10.47
C GLY A 185 -20.27 -8.98 10.49
N GLY A 186 -20.28 -9.69 9.36
CA GLY A 186 -19.69 -11.03 9.25
C GLY A 186 -19.82 -11.61 7.84
N PHE A 187 -19.02 -12.63 7.54
CA PHE A 187 -19.04 -13.36 6.27
C PHE A 187 -18.73 -14.84 6.52
N LEU A 188 -19.13 -15.71 5.59
CA LEU A 188 -18.80 -17.13 5.62
C LEU A 188 -17.69 -17.43 4.61
N THR A 189 -16.78 -18.33 4.98
CA THR A 189 -15.75 -18.86 4.08
C THR A 189 -15.54 -20.34 4.35
N ARG A 190 -15.14 -21.09 3.32
CA ARG A 190 -14.73 -22.51 3.45
C ARG A 190 -13.34 -22.66 4.06
N THR A 191 -12.56 -21.58 4.12
CA THR A 191 -11.20 -21.60 4.67
C THR A 191 -11.21 -21.92 6.16
N GLY A 192 -10.46 -22.95 6.57
CA GLY A 192 -10.37 -23.39 7.97
C GLY A 192 -11.48 -24.37 8.39
N LEU A 193 -12.27 -24.88 7.45
CA LEU A 193 -13.20 -25.97 7.72
C LEU A 193 -12.44 -27.31 7.81
N GLY A 194 -12.60 -28.03 8.92
CA GLY A 194 -11.91 -29.30 9.24
C GLY A 194 -10.79 -29.13 10.26
#